data_AF-A0A9D9RX57-F1
#
_entry.id   AF-A0A9D9RX57-F1
#
_cell.length_a   1.000
_cell.length_b   1.000
_cell.length_c   1.000
_cell.angle_alpha   90.00
_cell.angle_beta   90.00
_cell.angle_gamma   90.00
#
_symmetry.space_group_name_H-M   'P 1'
#
loop_
_entity.id
_entity.type
_entity.pdbx_description
1 polymer ?
#
loop_
_entity_poly.entity_id
_entity_poly.type
_entity_poly.pdbx_seq_one_letter_code
_entity_poly.pdbx_strand_id
1 'polypeptide(L)'
;LTIESGAYNGTFELGGLSLTNLTVQDGAANVELSFSELNQVEMSTLRYETGASDVQLSGLANANFSILDFSSGAGDYKLDFSGELQRDASIKISSGLSNITIVVPEGVHAVVTVDSGASNVNTGSGWSRNGNVYEQDGEGPTLTFVIEIGAGNVTLMK
;
A
#
# COMPACT_ATOMS: atom_id res chain seq x y z
N LEU A 1 13.01 -6.12 -10.42
CA LEU A 1 14.03 -5.57 -9.49
C LEU A 1 13.83 -6.23 -8.13
N THR A 2 14.92 -6.65 -7.47
CA THR A 2 14.87 -7.26 -6.14
C THR A 2 15.83 -6.51 -5.21
N ILE A 3 15.37 -6.15 -4.02
CA ILE A 3 16.14 -5.48 -2.98
C ILE A 3 16.00 -6.32 -1.70
N GLU A 4 17.13 -6.75 -1.14
CA GLU A 4 17.17 -7.59 0.07
C GLU A 4 18.14 -6.99 1.08
N SER A 5 17.69 -6.79 2.32
CA SER A 5 18.52 -6.25 3.40
C SER A 5 18.06 -6.72 4.77
N GLY A 6 18.99 -6.86 5.71
CA GLY A 6 18.64 -7.25 7.08
C GLY A 6 18.06 -6.08 7.88
N ALA A 7 18.86 -5.05 8.09
CA ALA A 7 18.43 -3.84 8.77
C ALA A 7 19.12 -2.62 8.19
N TYR A 8 18.35 -1.58 7.86
CA TYR A 8 18.88 -0.39 7.21
C TYR A 8 17.91 0.78 7.23
N ASN A 9 18.44 1.96 6.92
CA ASN A 9 17.65 3.11 6.54
C ASN A 9 17.83 3.33 5.03
N GLY A 10 16.74 3.52 4.29
CA GLY A 10 16.80 3.61 2.84
C GLY A 10 15.85 4.63 2.25
N THR A 11 16.32 5.32 1.22
CA THR A 11 15.49 6.18 0.36
C THR A 11 15.62 5.67 -1.08
N PHE A 12 14.51 5.35 -1.71
CA PHE A 12 14.45 4.84 -3.08
C PHE A 12 13.52 5.69 -3.92
N GLU A 13 13.98 6.09 -5.11
CA GLU A 13 13.12 6.66 -6.14
C GLU A 13 13.10 5.71 -7.34
N LEU A 14 11.92 5.18 -7.66
CA LEU A 14 11.71 4.15 -8.68
C LEU A 14 10.75 4.57 -9.80
N GLY A 15 10.28 5.82 -9.78
CA GLY A 15 9.45 6.39 -10.84
C GLY A 15 10.21 6.54 -12.16
N GLY A 16 9.47 6.53 -13.27
CA GLY A 16 10.04 6.67 -14.61
C GLY A 16 10.84 5.45 -15.09
N LEU A 17 10.98 4.41 -14.27
CA LEU A 17 11.61 3.15 -14.65
C LEU A 17 10.68 2.29 -15.52
N SER A 18 11.23 1.21 -16.09
CA SER A 18 10.48 0.18 -16.83
C SER A 18 10.42 -1.13 -16.04
N LEU A 19 9.82 -1.09 -14.84
CA LEU A 19 9.76 -2.26 -13.95
C LEU A 19 8.53 -3.12 -14.27
N THR A 20 8.75 -4.38 -14.64
CA THR A 20 7.65 -5.35 -14.77
C THR A 20 7.34 -6.08 -13.47
N ASN A 21 8.29 -6.11 -12.52
CA ASN A 21 8.16 -6.70 -11.19
C ASN A 21 9.09 -5.99 -10.20
N LEU A 22 8.63 -5.80 -8.96
CA LEU A 22 9.42 -5.29 -7.84
C LEU A 22 9.25 -6.20 -6.62
N THR A 23 10.35 -6.54 -5.97
CA THR A 23 10.36 -7.23 -4.67
C THR A 23 11.32 -6.52 -3.73
N VAL A 24 10.82 -6.13 -2.56
CA VAL A 24 11.62 -5.59 -1.46
C VAL A 24 11.42 -6.52 -0.26
N GLN A 25 12.51 -7.03 0.30
CA GLN A 25 12.50 -7.86 1.49
C GLN A 25 13.46 -7.27 2.51
N ASP A 26 12.92 -6.85 3.66
CA ASP A 26 13.71 -6.30 4.75
C ASP A 26 13.34 -6.82 6.13
N GLY A 27 14.30 -6.81 7.07
CA GLY A 27 14.08 -7.31 8.43
C GLY A 27 13.59 -6.22 9.37
N ALA A 28 14.45 -5.24 9.66
CA ALA A 28 14.12 -4.09 10.49
C ALA A 28 14.61 -2.81 9.82
N ALA A 29 13.70 -1.98 9.32
CA ALA A 29 14.06 -0.90 8.42
C ALA A 29 13.31 0.40 8.70
N ASN A 30 13.92 1.51 8.30
CA ASN A 30 13.24 2.79 8.09
C ASN A 30 13.37 3.14 6.60
N VAL A 31 12.28 3.02 5.84
CA VAL A 31 12.32 3.12 4.37
C VAL A 31 11.34 4.16 3.86
N GLU A 32 11.85 5.03 3.00
CA GLU A 32 11.06 5.87 2.11
C GLU A 32 11.25 5.37 0.67
N LEU A 33 10.17 4.94 0.03
CA LEU A 33 10.17 4.52 -1.37
C LEU A 33 9.11 5.31 -2.13
N SER A 34 9.51 5.92 -3.24
CA SER A 34 8.65 6.74 -4.06
C SER A 34 8.64 6.31 -5.54
N PHE A 35 7.50 6.53 -6.18
CA PHE A 35 7.35 6.56 -7.62
C PHE A 35 6.90 7.97 -8.02
N SER A 36 7.88 8.88 -8.18
CA SER A 36 7.60 10.29 -8.51
C SER A 36 7.07 10.49 -9.93
N GLU A 37 7.36 9.55 -10.83
CA GLU A 37 6.92 9.50 -12.23
C GLU A 37 6.31 8.14 -12.56
N LEU A 38 5.42 8.09 -13.57
CA LEU A 38 4.82 6.86 -14.08
C LEU A 38 5.88 5.80 -14.45
N ASN A 39 5.68 4.57 -13.99
CA ASN A 39 6.41 3.40 -14.47
C ASN A 39 6.04 3.18 -15.95
N GLN A 40 7.05 3.17 -16.81
CA GLN A 40 6.91 3.22 -18.27
C GLN A 40 6.26 1.98 -18.89
N VAL A 41 6.13 0.90 -18.11
CA VAL A 41 5.53 -0.36 -18.52
C VAL A 41 4.53 -0.83 -17.47
N GLU A 42 3.69 -1.80 -17.82
CA GLU A 42 2.85 -2.47 -16.83
C GLU A 42 3.70 -3.31 -15.87
N MET A 43 3.49 -3.10 -14.57
CA MET A 43 4.05 -3.95 -13.54
C MET A 43 3.04 -5.05 -13.19
N SER A 44 3.46 -6.31 -13.24
CA SER A 44 2.60 -7.41 -12.82
C SER A 44 2.43 -7.41 -11.31
N THR A 45 3.56 -7.39 -10.58
CA THR A 45 3.56 -7.51 -9.12
C THR A 45 4.56 -6.57 -8.46
N LEU A 46 4.07 -5.87 -7.43
CA LEU A 46 4.88 -5.23 -6.39
C LEU A 46 4.75 -6.07 -5.13
N ARG A 47 5.86 -6.57 -4.60
CA ARG A 47 5.92 -7.28 -3.33
C ARG A 47 6.80 -6.54 -2.34
N TYR A 48 6.30 -6.34 -1.13
CA TYR A 48 7.04 -5.76 -0.02
C TYR A 48 6.87 -6.65 1.21
N GLU A 49 7.96 -7.19 1.73
CA GLU A 49 7.96 -8.02 2.93
C GLU A 49 8.89 -7.40 3.97
N THR A 50 8.37 -7.15 5.16
CA THR A 50 9.11 -6.51 6.23
C THR A 50 8.86 -7.16 7.60
N GLY A 51 9.86 -7.14 8.48
CA GLY A 51 9.70 -7.55 9.87
C GLY A 51 9.20 -6.41 10.74
N ALA A 52 10.10 -5.76 11.48
CA ALA A 52 9.79 -4.71 12.45
C ALA A 52 10.31 -3.35 11.95
N SER A 53 9.43 -2.51 11.38
CA SER A 53 9.87 -1.40 10.53
C SER A 53 8.93 -0.18 10.55
N ASP A 54 9.47 0.94 10.08
CA ASP A 54 8.73 2.15 9.69
C ASP A 54 8.90 2.32 8.17
N VAL A 55 7.81 2.21 7.39
CA VAL A 55 7.89 2.27 5.93
C VAL A 55 6.86 3.23 5.36
N GLN A 56 7.33 4.13 4.51
CA GLN A 56 6.50 5.00 3.69
C GLN A 56 6.68 4.69 2.20
N LEU A 57 5.61 4.21 1.58
CA LEU A 57 5.50 4.03 0.14
C LEU A 57 4.63 5.15 -0.44
N SER A 58 5.12 5.86 -1.44
CA SER A 58 4.43 7.03 -2.02
C SER A 58 4.40 7.01 -3.54
N GLY A 59 3.36 7.64 -4.10
CA GLY A 59 3.13 7.61 -5.54
C GLY A 59 2.72 6.23 -6.07
N LEU A 60 2.12 5.35 -5.25
CA LEU A 60 1.91 3.95 -5.63
C LEU A 60 1.05 3.80 -6.89
N ALA A 61 0.16 4.74 -7.22
CA ALA A 61 -0.58 4.68 -8.48
C ALA A 61 0.35 4.80 -9.71
N ASN A 62 1.47 5.53 -9.57
CA ASN A 62 2.48 5.65 -10.62
C ASN A 62 3.24 4.36 -10.89
N ALA A 63 3.28 3.42 -9.94
CA ALA A 63 3.99 2.16 -10.11
C ALA A 63 3.35 1.23 -11.17
N ASN A 64 2.11 1.53 -11.60
CA ASN A 64 1.39 0.80 -12.64
C ASN A 64 1.32 -0.72 -12.39
N PHE A 65 1.17 -1.14 -11.14
CA PHE A 65 1.04 -2.55 -10.77
C PHE A 65 -0.40 -3.07 -10.91
N SER A 66 -0.53 -4.35 -11.22
CA SER A 66 -1.82 -5.07 -11.12
C SER A 66 -2.06 -5.67 -9.74
N ILE A 67 -0.97 -6.08 -9.05
CA ILE A 67 -1.02 -6.70 -7.73
C ILE A 67 0.03 -6.05 -6.83
N LEU A 68 -0.40 -5.62 -5.64
CA LEU A 68 0.46 -5.28 -4.51
C LEU A 68 0.27 -6.33 -3.41
N ASP A 69 1.38 -6.93 -2.98
CA ASP A 69 1.43 -7.89 -1.86
C ASP A 69 2.35 -7.31 -0.77
N PHE A 70 1.74 -6.81 0.30
CA PHE A 70 2.44 -6.18 1.42
C PHE A 70 2.31 -7.05 2.67
N SER A 71 3.43 -7.57 3.16
CA SER A 71 3.48 -8.39 4.37
C SER A 71 4.37 -7.73 5.42
N SER A 72 3.87 -7.58 6.64
CA SER A 72 4.62 -6.94 7.72
C SER A 72 4.46 -7.59 9.10
N GLY A 73 5.50 -7.48 9.92
CA GLY A 73 5.50 -7.96 11.30
C GLY A 73 4.89 -6.96 12.28
N ALA A 74 5.65 -5.92 12.64
CA ALA A 74 5.23 -4.90 13.58
C ALA A 74 5.78 -3.52 13.24
N GLY A 75 5.00 -2.47 13.47
CA GLY A 75 5.44 -1.09 13.25
C GLY A 75 4.43 -0.23 12.52
N ASP A 76 4.93 0.80 11.86
CA ASP A 76 4.14 1.88 11.28
C ASP A 76 4.32 1.91 9.77
N TYR A 77 3.22 1.89 9.03
CA TYR A 77 3.24 1.76 7.58
C TYR A 77 2.32 2.79 6.95
N LYS A 78 2.85 3.55 6.00
CA LYS A 78 2.05 4.46 5.17
C LYS A 78 2.14 4.03 3.71
N LEU A 79 0.99 3.70 3.13
CA LEU A 79 0.84 3.33 1.73
C LEU A 79 0.02 4.42 1.04
N ASP A 80 0.70 5.23 0.24
CA ASP A 80 0.12 6.40 -0.40
C ASP A 80 -0.05 6.14 -1.91
N PHE A 81 -1.32 6.06 -2.32
CA PHE A 81 -1.77 5.76 -3.68
C PHE A 81 -1.99 7.03 -4.52
N SER A 82 -1.33 8.14 -4.17
CA SER A 82 -1.16 9.28 -5.08
C SER A 82 -0.48 8.89 -6.40
N GLY A 83 -0.65 9.75 -7.41
CA GLY A 83 -0.17 9.54 -8.76
C GLY A 83 -1.31 9.29 -9.76
N GLU A 84 -0.98 8.68 -10.88
CA GLU A 84 -1.90 8.46 -11.99
C GLU A 84 -2.28 6.98 -12.12
N LEU A 85 -3.45 6.61 -11.61
CA LEU A 85 -3.93 5.22 -11.67
C LEU A 85 -4.33 4.84 -13.11
N GLN A 86 -3.51 4.01 -13.75
CA GLN A 86 -3.71 3.62 -15.16
C GLN A 86 -4.65 2.43 -15.35
N ARG A 87 -4.86 1.60 -14.31
CA ARG A 87 -5.55 0.30 -14.39
C ARG A 87 -6.06 -0.14 -13.02
N ASP A 88 -6.97 -1.11 -13.02
CA ASP A 88 -7.42 -1.75 -11.79
C ASP A 88 -6.23 -2.44 -11.09
N ALA A 89 -6.22 -2.35 -9.76
CA ALA A 89 -5.19 -2.98 -8.96
C ALA A 89 -5.80 -3.69 -7.74
N SER A 90 -5.25 -4.87 -7.45
CA SER A 90 -5.58 -5.66 -6.25
C SER A 90 -4.45 -5.52 -5.23
N ILE A 91 -4.81 -5.17 -4.00
CA ILE A 91 -3.88 -4.91 -2.91
C ILE A 91 -4.19 -5.88 -1.78
N LYS A 92 -3.20 -6.69 -1.43
CA LYS A 92 -3.24 -7.53 -0.24
C LYS A 92 -2.29 -6.97 0.80
N ILE A 93 -2.79 -6.80 2.01
CA ILE A 93 -2.01 -6.37 3.17
C ILE A 93 -2.18 -7.41 4.27
N SER A 94 -1.08 -8.00 4.73
CA SER A 94 -1.07 -8.96 5.84
C SER A 94 -0.10 -8.46 6.91
N SER A 95 -0.60 -8.16 8.11
CA SER A 95 0.19 -7.50 9.15
C SER A 95 -0.06 -8.06 10.56
N GLY A 96 1.00 -8.13 11.37
CA GLY A 96 0.94 -8.58 12.75
C GLY A 96 0.38 -7.53 13.72
N LEU A 97 1.27 -6.68 14.27
CA LEU A 97 0.94 -5.64 15.25
C LEU A 97 1.38 -4.26 14.72
N SER A 98 0.44 -3.51 14.14
CA SER A 98 0.82 -2.34 13.34
C SER A 98 -0.19 -1.20 13.32
N ASN A 99 0.30 -0.01 12.99
CA ASN A 99 -0.54 1.07 12.49
C ASN A 99 -0.34 1.18 10.98
N ILE A 100 -1.41 1.03 10.22
CA ILE A 100 -1.40 1.10 8.77
C ILE A 100 -2.22 2.33 8.36
N THR A 101 -1.60 3.24 7.62
CA THR A 101 -2.27 4.36 6.98
C THR A 101 -2.33 4.12 5.49
N ILE A 102 -3.53 4.15 4.93
CA ILE A 102 -3.77 4.06 3.50
C ILE A 102 -4.30 5.40 3.03
N VAL A 103 -3.61 6.01 2.07
CA VAL A 103 -4.04 7.27 1.46
C VAL A 103 -4.53 6.97 0.04
N VAL A 104 -5.82 7.20 -0.20
CA VAL A 104 -6.43 7.11 -1.54
C VAL A 104 -6.96 8.48 -1.93
N PRO A 105 -6.32 9.17 -2.90
CA PRO A 105 -6.74 10.50 -3.33
C PRO A 105 -8.23 10.59 -3.68
N GLU A 106 -8.84 11.74 -3.40
CA GLU A 106 -10.21 12.02 -3.82
C GLU A 106 -10.39 11.85 -5.34
N GLY A 107 -11.50 11.24 -5.74
CA GLY A 107 -11.81 10.94 -7.14
C GLY A 107 -11.30 9.56 -7.61
N VAL A 108 -10.45 8.88 -6.84
CA VAL A 108 -10.07 7.49 -7.09
C VAL A 108 -11.07 6.54 -6.42
N HIS A 109 -11.62 5.61 -7.19
CA HIS A 109 -12.53 4.60 -6.65
C HIS A 109 -11.75 3.53 -5.88
N ALA A 110 -12.16 3.27 -4.64
CA ALA A 110 -11.51 2.28 -3.79
C ALA A 110 -12.50 1.49 -2.94
N VAL A 111 -12.28 0.18 -2.88
CA VAL A 111 -13.04 -0.76 -2.06
C VAL A 111 -12.07 -1.47 -1.13
N VAL A 112 -12.24 -1.28 0.18
CA VAL A 112 -11.35 -1.82 1.21
C VAL A 112 -12.11 -2.78 2.09
N THR A 113 -11.73 -4.05 2.07
CA THR A 113 -12.22 -5.06 3.02
C THR A 113 -11.19 -5.24 4.12
N VAL A 114 -11.61 -5.05 5.38
CA VAL A 114 -10.74 -5.21 6.54
C VAL A 114 -11.18 -6.42 7.37
N ASP A 115 -10.39 -7.48 7.29
CA ASP A 115 -10.55 -8.68 8.11
C ASP A 115 -9.61 -8.60 9.31
N SER A 116 -10.14 -8.07 10.39
CA SER A 116 -9.36 -7.79 11.60
C SER A 116 -9.66 -8.75 12.74
N GLY A 117 -8.60 -9.09 13.49
CA GLY A 117 -8.72 -9.54 14.86
C GLY A 117 -9.10 -8.39 15.80
N ALA A 118 -8.18 -7.99 16.69
CA ALA A 118 -8.37 -6.87 17.61
C ALA A 118 -7.84 -5.56 17.01
N SER A 119 -8.55 -4.98 16.04
CA SER A 119 -8.13 -3.71 15.42
C SER A 119 -9.23 -2.66 15.40
N ASN A 120 -8.82 -1.39 15.35
CA ASN A 120 -9.70 -0.27 15.07
C ASN A 120 -9.50 0.18 13.64
N VAL A 121 -10.60 0.44 12.94
CA VAL A 121 -10.57 1.08 11.63
C VAL A 121 -11.09 2.50 11.78
N ASN A 122 -10.23 3.46 11.47
CA ASN A 122 -10.55 4.88 11.42
C ASN A 122 -10.65 5.31 9.97
N THR A 123 -11.65 6.11 9.64
CA THR A 123 -11.83 6.62 8.28
C THR A 123 -11.92 8.13 8.29
N GLY A 124 -11.24 8.77 7.34
CA GLY A 124 -11.43 10.16 6.99
C GLY A 124 -12.81 10.41 6.39
N SER A 125 -13.10 11.67 6.05
CA SER A 125 -14.33 12.05 5.36
C SER A 125 -14.44 11.39 3.99
N GLY A 126 -15.66 11.06 3.56
CA GLY A 126 -15.95 10.54 2.22
C GLY A 126 -15.76 9.03 2.03
N TRP A 127 -15.45 8.30 3.10
CA TRP A 127 -15.57 6.85 3.13
C TRP A 127 -16.96 6.45 3.64
N SER A 128 -17.63 5.57 2.90
CA SER A 128 -18.82 4.87 3.37
C SER A 128 -18.42 3.53 4.00
N ARG A 129 -19.29 2.97 4.85
CA ARG A 129 -19.04 1.68 5.53
C ARG A 129 -20.26 0.78 5.45
N ASN A 130 -20.03 -0.47 5.05
CA ASN A 130 -20.98 -1.57 5.14
C ASN A 130 -20.30 -2.82 5.72
N GLY A 131 -20.56 -3.11 7.00
CA GLY A 131 -19.91 -4.22 7.70
C GLY A 131 -18.39 -4.00 7.85
N ASN A 132 -17.60 -4.89 7.25
CA ASN A 132 -16.13 -4.84 7.16
C ASN A 132 -15.63 -4.20 5.85
N VAL A 133 -16.54 -3.75 4.98
CA VAL A 133 -16.21 -3.08 3.72
C VAL A 133 -16.31 -1.58 3.88
N TYR A 134 -15.29 -0.88 3.39
CA TYR A 134 -15.17 0.56 3.35
C TYR A 134 -14.99 0.99 1.90
N GLU A 135 -15.72 2.00 1.47
CA GLU A 135 -15.74 2.37 0.06
C GLU A 135 -15.64 3.89 -0.10
N GLN A 136 -14.80 4.29 -1.05
CA GLN A 136 -14.69 5.65 -1.54
C GLN A 136 -15.16 5.68 -3.00
N ASP A 137 -16.13 6.54 -3.27
CA ASP A 137 -16.58 6.80 -4.63
C ASP A 137 -15.49 7.52 -5.44
N GLY A 138 -15.40 7.17 -6.71
CA GLY A 138 -14.47 7.78 -7.67
C GLY A 138 -14.78 7.33 -9.10
N GLU A 139 -13.94 7.73 -10.04
CA GLU A 139 -14.08 7.38 -11.45
C GLU A 139 -12.85 6.64 -11.97
N GLY A 140 -13.02 5.94 -13.10
CA GLY A 140 -11.93 5.23 -13.75
C GLY A 140 -11.60 3.89 -13.08
N PRO A 141 -10.33 3.47 -13.08
CA PRO A 141 -9.93 2.20 -12.49
C PRO A 141 -10.09 2.16 -10.97
N THR A 142 -10.18 0.94 -10.43
CA THR A 142 -10.49 0.67 -9.03
C THR A 142 -9.29 0.10 -8.26
N LEU A 143 -9.07 0.61 -7.06
CA LEU A 143 -8.19 -0.02 -6.07
C LEU A 143 -9.01 -0.95 -5.16
N THR A 144 -8.73 -2.25 -5.21
CA THR A 144 -9.41 -3.25 -4.37
C THR A 144 -8.47 -3.79 -3.30
N PHE A 145 -8.80 -3.58 -2.03
CA PHE A 145 -7.95 -3.98 -0.90
C PHE A 145 -8.57 -5.12 -0.10
N VAL A 146 -7.70 -6.04 0.31
CA VAL A 146 -7.96 -7.01 1.38
C VAL A 146 -6.89 -6.83 2.45
N ILE A 147 -7.31 -6.46 3.66
CA ILE A 147 -6.43 -6.16 4.78
C ILE A 147 -6.67 -7.18 5.89
N GLU A 148 -5.67 -8.02 6.15
CA GLU A 148 -5.63 -8.95 7.26
C GLU A 148 -4.68 -8.39 8.32
N ILE A 149 -5.20 -8.01 9.49
CA ILE A 149 -4.38 -7.47 10.59
C ILE A 149 -4.63 -8.24 11.89
N GLY A 150 -3.55 -8.67 12.55
CA GLY A 150 -3.61 -9.34 13.84
C GLY A 150 -4.12 -8.41 14.94
N ALA A 151 -3.45 -7.27 15.14
CA ALA A 151 -3.83 -6.23 16.07
C ALA A 151 -3.30 -4.85 15.63
N GLY A 152 -3.99 -3.78 16.02
CA GLY A 152 -3.53 -2.41 15.80
C GLY A 152 -4.57 -1.52 15.15
N ASN A 153 -4.14 -0.60 14.28
CA ASN A 153 -5.03 0.39 13.67
C ASN A 153 -4.89 0.40 12.15
N VAL A 154 -6.03 0.51 11.46
CA VAL A 154 -6.08 0.84 10.04
C VAL A 154 -6.70 2.22 9.92
N THR A 155 -6.02 3.15 9.26
CA THR A 155 -6.52 4.50 9.01
C THR A 155 -6.65 4.71 7.51
N LEU A 156 -7.87 4.96 7.04
CA LEU A 156 -8.15 5.28 5.65
C LEU A 156 -8.27 6.80 5.51
N MET A 157 -7.45 7.38 4.63
CA MET A 157 -7.38 8.81 4.37
C MET A 157 -7.65 9.10 2.89
N LYS A 158 -8.00 10.35 2.62
CA LYS A 158 -8.06 10.94 1.28
C LYS A 158 -6.76 11.67 0.97
#